data_AF-A0A1J3FVE2-F1
#
_entry.id   AF-A0A1J3FVE2-F1
#
_cell.length_a   1.000
_cell.length_b   1.000
_cell.length_c   1.000
_cell.angle_alpha   90.00
_cell.angle_beta   90.00
_cell.angle_gamma   90.00
#
_symmetry.space_group_name_H-M   'P 1'
#
loop_
_entity.id
_entity.type
_entity.pdbx_description
1 polymer ?
#
loop_
_entity_poly.entity_id
_entity_poly.type
_entity_poly.pdbx_seq_one_letter_code
_entity_poly.pdbx_strand_id
1 'polypeptide(L)'
;TAFAYISGIGCLVWNGELVDTVQFLTNGEILSIRLASSELAGSSRTKIVVGITVSLSIFVILVFAAYMFWRYRAKQNKPTLGVVDTSQDAWKNEFAPREISGINFVEMHTIRTATDDFSSSNKLGQGGFGPVYKVRFNML
;
A
#
# COMPACT_ATOMS: atom_id res chain seq x y z
N THR A 1 46.71 14.24 10.07
CA THR A 1 48.02 14.54 9.46
C THR A 1 47.93 15.87 8.77
N ALA A 2 49.00 16.66 8.81
CA ALA A 2 49.06 17.96 8.15
C ALA A 2 50.37 18.10 7.37
N PHE A 3 50.38 18.97 6.37
CA PHE A 3 51.57 19.28 5.60
C PHE A 3 51.62 20.75 5.21
N ALA A 4 52.81 21.28 5.06
CA ALA A 4 53.07 22.63 4.58
C ALA A 4 54.24 22.61 3.60
N TYR A 5 54.22 23.53 2.65
CA TYR A 5 55.30 23.69 1.69
C TYR A 5 55.88 25.09 1.83
N ILE A 6 57.16 25.16 2.20
CA ILE A 6 57.87 26.43 2.40
C ILE A 6 58.99 26.53 1.36
N SER A 7 59.02 27.66 0.65
CA SER A 7 60.06 27.90 -0.36
C SER A 7 61.45 27.90 0.27
N GLY A 8 62.34 27.05 -0.23
CA GLY A 8 63.72 26.89 0.27
C GLY A 8 63.93 25.82 1.34
N ILE A 9 62.89 25.41 2.07
CA ILE A 9 62.96 24.33 3.08
C ILE A 9 62.36 23.02 2.53
N GLY A 10 61.31 23.12 1.70
CA GLY A 10 60.62 21.98 1.11
C GLY A 10 59.33 21.61 1.85
N CYS A 11 58.98 20.32 1.81
CA CYS A 11 57.74 19.80 2.37
C CYS A 11 57.93 19.36 3.83
N LEU A 12 57.12 19.91 4.72
CA LEU A 12 57.05 19.55 6.13
C LEU A 12 55.77 18.75 6.37
N VAL A 13 55.87 17.62 7.08
CA VAL A 13 54.75 16.71 7.34
C VAL A 13 54.65 16.41 8.84
N TRP A 14 53.44 16.55 9.38
CA TRP A 14 53.11 16.26 10.77
C TRP A 14 52.14 15.09 10.88
N ASN A 15 52.54 14.08 11.67
CA ASN A 15 51.77 12.85 11.89
C ASN A 15 51.08 12.76 13.26
N GLY A 16 51.05 13.87 14.03
CA GLY A 16 50.43 13.93 15.36
C GLY A 16 49.55 15.17 15.54
N GLU A 17 49.26 15.49 16.80
CA GLU A 17 48.55 16.70 17.19
C GLU A 17 49.41 17.94 16.89
N LEU A 18 48.76 18.98 16.35
CA LEU A 18 49.40 20.26 16.09
C LEU A 18 49.29 21.12 17.36
N VAL A 19 50.42 21.47 17.94
CA VAL A 19 50.49 22.34 19.12
C VAL A 19 51.05 23.71 18.69
N ASP A 20 50.58 24.79 19.32
CA ASP A 20 51.04 26.17 19.08
C ASP A 20 50.88 26.70 17.65
N THR A 21 49.82 26.29 16.93
CA THR A 21 49.48 26.90 15.64
C THR A 21 48.72 28.22 15.82
N VAL A 22 49.19 29.28 15.18
CA VAL A 22 48.56 30.60 15.18
C VAL A 22 48.18 31.03 13.75
N GLN A 23 47.11 31.81 13.61
CA GLN A 23 46.68 32.34 12.31
C GLN A 23 47.27 33.73 12.09
N PHE A 24 47.93 33.92 10.95
CA PHE A 24 48.48 35.21 10.54
C PHE A 24 47.63 35.80 9.41
N LEU A 25 47.37 37.12 9.48
CA LEU A 25 46.63 37.86 8.46
C LEU A 25 47.52 38.26 7.27
N THR A 26 48.83 38.41 7.49
CA THR A 26 49.84 38.77 6.48
C THR A 26 51.13 38.01 6.74
N ASN A 27 51.86 37.64 5.68
CA ASN A 27 53.14 36.93 5.72
C ASN A 27 53.13 35.55 6.42
N GLY A 28 51.97 34.89 6.45
CA GLY A 28 51.85 33.50 6.93
C GLY A 28 52.14 32.48 5.83
N GLU A 29 52.46 31.25 6.25
CA GLU A 29 52.61 30.10 5.37
C GLU A 29 51.34 29.24 5.37
N ILE A 30 51.06 28.56 4.25
CA ILE A 30 49.85 27.75 4.11
C ILE A 30 50.07 26.37 4.74
N LEU A 31 49.29 26.06 5.78
CA LEU A 31 49.22 24.75 6.40
C LEU A 31 47.98 23.98 5.90
N SER A 32 48.20 22.83 5.26
CA SER A 32 47.13 21.95 4.77
C SER A 32 46.88 20.81 5.75
N ILE A 33 45.65 20.68 6.24
CA ILE A 33 45.26 19.63 7.21
C ILE A 33 44.38 18.59 6.50
N ARG A 34 44.69 17.30 6.70
CA ARG A 34 43.84 16.21 6.23
C ARG A 34 42.64 16.05 7.17
N LEU A 35 41.45 16.37 6.69
CA LEU A 35 40.19 16.10 7.38
C LEU A 35 39.48 14.89 6.76
N ALA A 36 38.63 14.21 7.54
CA ALA A 36 37.74 13.19 7.00
C ALA A 36 36.72 13.83 6.05
N SER A 37 36.30 13.09 5.02
CA SER A 37 35.32 13.60 4.07
C SER A 37 33.99 13.98 4.73
N SER A 38 33.64 13.40 5.88
CA SER A 38 32.46 13.73 6.68
C SER A 38 32.56 15.10 7.35
N GLU A 39 33.76 15.50 7.78
CA GLU A 39 34.01 16.83 8.38
C GLU A 39 34.04 17.92 7.30
N LEU A 40 34.51 17.57 6.10
CA LEU A 40 34.61 18.48 4.97
C LEU A 40 33.29 18.60 4.19
N ALA A 41 32.50 17.52 4.09
CA ALA A 41 31.16 17.52 3.54
C ALA A 41 30.19 18.09 4.58
N GLY A 42 30.22 19.41 4.74
CA GLY A 42 29.59 20.13 5.83
C GLY A 42 28.11 19.87 6.07
N SER A 43 27.67 20.33 7.25
CA SER A 43 26.30 20.27 7.80
C SER A 43 25.17 20.49 6.77
N SER A 44 25.39 21.32 5.74
CA SER A 44 24.39 21.60 4.70
C SER A 44 24.05 20.38 3.83
N ARG A 45 25.04 19.57 3.40
CA ARG A 45 24.77 18.35 2.62
C ARG A 45 23.99 17.33 3.43
N THR A 46 24.39 17.13 4.69
CA THR A 46 23.68 16.24 5.62
C THR A 46 22.25 16.72 5.87
N LYS A 47 22.04 18.03 6.07
CA LYS A 47 20.70 18.63 6.20
C LYS A 47 19.83 18.40 4.95
N ILE A 48 20.40 18.53 3.75
CA ILE A 48 19.68 18.28 2.49
C ILE A 48 19.30 16.79 2.37
N VAL A 49 20.25 15.88 2.62
CA VAL A 49 20.00 14.43 2.54
C VAL A 49 18.93 14.00 3.54
N VAL A 50 19.01 14.50 4.78
CA VAL A 50 18.00 14.23 5.82
C VAL A 50 16.64 14.78 5.39
N GLY A 51 16.58 16.03 4.89
CA GLY A 51 15.36 16.65 4.39
C GLY A 51 14.67 15.81 3.31
N ILE A 52 15.42 15.40 2.27
CA ILE A 52 14.90 14.56 1.18
C ILE A 52 14.36 13.23 1.72
N THR A 53 15.10 12.58 2.61
CA THR A 53 14.73 11.28 3.17
C THR A 53 13.42 11.37 3.98
N VAL A 54 13.28 12.41 4.79
CA VAL A 54 12.06 12.65 5.57
C VAL A 54 10.87 12.95 4.66
N SER A 55 11.04 13.81 3.64
CA SER A 55 9.97 14.15 2.69
C SER A 55 9.47 12.93 1.91
N LEU A 56 10.38 12.10 1.40
CA LEU A 56 10.01 10.88 0.67
C LEU A 56 9.28 9.87 1.57
N SER A 57 9.73 9.71 2.81
CA SER A 57 9.11 8.81 3.78
C SER A 57 7.66 9.22 4.08
N ILE A 58 7.42 10.51 4.33
CA ILE A 58 6.08 11.04 4.59
C ILE A 58 5.17 10.85 3.36
N PHE A 59 5.69 11.12 2.15
CA PHE A 59 4.92 10.96 0.93
C PHE A 59 4.46 9.51 0.72
N VAL A 60 5.35 8.53 0.92
CA VAL A 60 5.01 7.10 0.80
C VAL A 60 3.95 6.69 1.83
N ILE A 61 4.07 7.15 3.08
CA ILE A 61 3.09 6.87 4.13
C ILE A 61 1.72 7.45 3.77
N LEU A 62 1.65 8.69 3.26
CA LEU A 62 0.40 9.32 2.85
C LEU A 62 -0.27 8.58 1.69
N VAL A 63 0.50 8.20 0.66
CA VAL A 63 -0.02 7.43 -0.48
C VAL A 63 -0.53 6.07 -0.02
N PHE A 64 0.20 5.37 0.84
CA PHE A 64 -0.21 4.09 1.38
C PHE A 64 -1.48 4.20 2.23
N ALA A 65 -1.58 5.22 3.09
CA ALA A 65 -2.76 5.49 3.90
C ALA A 65 -3.98 5.83 3.03
N ALA A 66 -3.81 6.67 2.00
CA ALA A 66 -4.87 6.99 1.04
C ALA A 66 -5.34 5.76 0.27
N TYR A 67 -4.42 4.91 -0.19
CA TYR A 67 -4.74 3.64 -0.85
C TYR A 67 -5.53 2.70 0.08
N MET A 68 -5.08 2.55 1.33
CA MET A 68 -5.77 1.72 2.32
C MET A 68 -7.16 2.28 2.65
N PHE A 69 -7.29 3.59 2.80
CA PHE A 69 -8.56 4.25 3.05
C PHE A 69 -9.53 4.09 1.87
N TRP A 70 -9.05 4.26 0.63
CA TRP A 70 -9.87 4.01 -0.55
C TRP A 70 -10.30 2.55 -0.63
N ARG A 71 -9.38 1.60 -0.39
CA ARG A 71 -9.72 0.17 -0.37
C ARG A 71 -10.72 -0.19 0.73
N TYR A 72 -10.60 0.45 1.89
CA TYR A 72 -11.55 0.28 3.00
C TYR A 72 -12.92 0.86 2.65
N ARG A 73 -12.98 2.08 2.10
CA ARG A 73 -14.21 2.71 1.59
C ARG A 73 -14.85 1.88 0.48
N ALA A 74 -14.07 1.32 -0.43
CA ALA A 74 -14.58 0.43 -1.48
C ALA A 74 -15.22 -0.83 -0.91
N LYS A 75 -14.73 -1.35 0.23
CA LYS A 75 -15.37 -2.44 0.96
C LYS A 75 -16.64 -1.98 1.71
N GLN A 76 -16.68 -0.75 2.21
CA GLN A 76 -17.81 -0.19 2.96
C GLN A 76 -18.92 0.43 2.10
N ASN A 77 -18.65 0.72 0.82
CA ASN A 77 -19.68 1.16 -0.13
C ASN A 77 -20.66 0.04 -0.52
N LYS A 78 -20.68 -1.08 0.21
CA LYS A 78 -21.86 -1.95 0.32
C LYS A 78 -22.81 -1.29 1.33
N PRO A 79 -23.95 -0.72 0.91
CA PRO A 79 -24.86 -0.05 1.84
C PRO A 79 -25.36 -1.07 2.86
N THR A 80 -24.95 -0.91 4.11
CA THR A 80 -25.51 -1.69 5.22
C THR A 80 -26.38 -0.72 6.02
N LEU A 81 -27.65 -0.63 5.63
CA LEU A 81 -28.70 -0.12 6.52
C LEU A 81 -29.05 -1.27 7.49
N GLY A 82 -29.28 -0.93 8.75
CA GLY A 82 -29.20 -1.84 9.88
C GLY A 82 -30.15 -3.05 9.87
N VAL A 83 -29.61 -4.10 10.51
CA VAL A 83 -30.28 -5.09 11.36
C VAL A 83 -31.02 -6.25 10.65
N VAL A 84 -30.56 -7.46 11.03
CA VAL A 84 -31.09 -8.83 10.84
C VAL A 84 -30.48 -9.66 9.71
N ASP A 85 -29.69 -10.64 10.17
CA ASP A 85 -29.25 -11.92 9.59
C ASP A 85 -28.38 -11.95 8.33
N THR A 86 -27.06 -12.04 8.57
CA THR A 86 -26.01 -12.20 7.56
C THR A 86 -25.92 -13.66 7.12
N SER A 87 -26.49 -13.99 5.96
CA SER A 87 -25.95 -15.08 5.11
C SER A 87 -26.56 -15.15 3.69
N GLN A 88 -27.71 -14.53 3.42
CA GLN A 88 -28.44 -14.76 2.16
C GLN A 88 -28.20 -13.71 1.05
N ASP A 89 -27.70 -12.52 1.40
CA ASP A 89 -27.68 -11.35 0.49
C ASP A 89 -26.42 -11.21 -0.37
N ALA A 90 -25.38 -11.99 -0.09
CA ALA A 90 -24.15 -11.97 -0.89
C ALA A 90 -24.35 -12.54 -2.30
N TRP A 91 -25.30 -13.48 -2.49
CA TRP A 91 -25.60 -14.09 -3.78
C TRP A 91 -26.50 -13.21 -4.68
N LYS A 92 -27.36 -12.38 -4.08
CA LYS A 92 -28.33 -11.56 -4.82
C LYS A 92 -27.68 -10.44 -5.64
N ASN A 93 -26.53 -9.95 -5.21
CA ASN A 93 -25.87 -8.80 -5.82
C ASN A 93 -24.98 -9.14 -7.04
N GLU A 94 -24.68 -10.42 -7.27
CA GLU A 94 -23.96 -10.87 -8.48
C GLU A 94 -24.92 -11.17 -9.64
N PHE A 95 -26.22 -11.32 -9.35
CA PHE A 95 -27.31 -11.51 -10.31
C PHE A 95 -28.23 -10.30 -10.44
N ALA A 96 -27.75 -9.09 -10.09
CA ALA A 96 -28.45 -7.88 -10.49
C ALA A 96 -28.51 -7.84 -12.03
N PRO A 97 -29.69 -7.93 -12.65
CA PRO A 97 -29.80 -7.97 -14.09
C PRO A 97 -29.24 -6.66 -14.63
N ARG A 98 -28.12 -6.72 -15.35
CA ARG A 98 -28.01 -5.87 -16.53
C ARG A 98 -29.25 -6.22 -17.35
N GLU A 99 -30.04 -5.23 -17.74
CA GLU A 99 -31.24 -5.43 -18.57
C GLU A 99 -30.87 -6.24 -19.83
N ILE A 100 -30.93 -7.56 -19.73
CA ILE A 100 -30.90 -8.50 -20.83
C ILE A 100 -32.34 -8.94 -20.96
N SER A 101 -33.09 -8.17 -21.76
CA SER A 101 -34.46 -8.48 -22.13
C SER A 101 -34.53 -9.91 -22.67
N GLY A 102 -35.08 -10.84 -21.87
CA GLY A 102 -35.32 -12.22 -22.29
C GLY A 102 -34.93 -13.33 -21.32
N ILE A 103 -34.23 -13.05 -20.20
CA ILE A 103 -33.83 -14.08 -19.23
C ILE A 103 -34.48 -13.81 -17.86
N ASN A 104 -35.44 -14.67 -17.48
CA ASN A 104 -36.02 -14.66 -16.14
C ASN A 104 -35.08 -15.40 -15.17
N PHE A 105 -34.40 -14.64 -14.31
CA PHE A 105 -33.66 -15.22 -13.19
C PHE A 105 -34.66 -15.65 -12.11
N VAL A 106 -34.74 -16.96 -11.85
CA VAL A 106 -35.55 -17.52 -10.76
C VAL A 106 -34.65 -17.75 -9.56
N GLU A 107 -35.03 -17.22 -8.41
CA GLU A 107 -34.26 -17.35 -7.18
C GLU A 107 -34.37 -18.78 -6.61
N MET A 108 -33.28 -19.28 -6.01
CA MET A 108 -33.24 -20.64 -5.45
C MET A 108 -34.30 -20.88 -4.37
N HIS A 109 -34.65 -19.86 -3.58
CA HIS A 109 -35.75 -20.00 -2.61
C HIS A 109 -37.08 -20.28 -3.31
N THR A 110 -37.34 -19.65 -4.45
CA THR A 110 -38.57 -19.83 -5.23
C THR A 110 -38.66 -21.26 -5.75
N ILE A 111 -37.53 -21.81 -6.23
CA ILE A 111 -37.45 -23.20 -6.70
C ILE A 111 -37.72 -24.18 -5.55
N ARG A 112 -37.10 -23.96 -4.37
CA ARG A 112 -37.34 -24.80 -3.18
C ARG A 112 -38.80 -24.76 -2.75
N THR A 113 -39.39 -23.57 -2.63
CA THR A 113 -40.79 -23.44 -2.23
C THR A 113 -41.72 -24.11 -3.24
N ALA A 114 -41.48 -23.90 -4.54
CA ALA A 114 -42.34 -24.46 -5.57
C ALA A 114 -42.18 -25.99 -5.71
N THR A 115 -41.02 -26.55 -5.35
CA THR A 115 -40.76 -28.00 -5.35
C THR A 115 -41.01 -28.68 -4.01
N ASP A 116 -41.42 -27.93 -2.97
CA ASP A 116 -41.51 -28.40 -1.58
C ASP A 116 -40.20 -29.03 -1.10
N ASP A 117 -39.13 -28.23 -1.16
CA ASP A 117 -37.75 -28.59 -0.83
C ASP A 117 -37.27 -29.88 -1.50
N PHE A 118 -37.58 -30.04 -2.80
CA PHE A 118 -37.26 -31.25 -3.58
C PHE A 118 -37.82 -32.55 -2.97
N SER A 119 -39.01 -32.48 -2.38
CA SER A 119 -39.71 -33.64 -1.82
C SER A 119 -39.89 -34.76 -2.85
N SER A 120 -39.66 -36.00 -2.40
CA SER A 120 -39.83 -37.21 -3.22
C SER A 120 -41.25 -37.37 -3.76
N SER A 121 -42.26 -36.84 -3.06
CA SER A 121 -43.66 -36.87 -3.52
C SER A 121 -43.90 -36.02 -4.77
N ASN A 122 -43.03 -35.05 -5.05
CA ASN A 122 -43.10 -34.21 -6.24
C ASN A 122 -42.15 -34.70 -7.35
N LYS A 123 -41.40 -35.80 -7.14
CA LYS A 123 -40.47 -36.33 -8.14
C LYS A 123 -41.24 -37.07 -9.25
N LEU A 124 -41.03 -36.64 -10.49
CA LEU A 124 -41.61 -37.26 -11.69
C LEU A 124 -40.75 -38.42 -12.22
N GLY A 125 -39.44 -38.37 -11.99
CA GLY A 125 -38.51 -39.42 -12.44
C GLY A 125 -37.04 -39.01 -12.31
N GLN A 126 -36.13 -39.90 -12.69
CA GLN A 126 -34.70 -39.62 -12.76
C GLN A 126 -34.07 -40.42 -13.92
N GLY A 127 -33.25 -39.74 -14.73
CA GLY A 127 -32.52 -40.35 -15.85
C GLY A 127 -31.18 -39.65 -16.08
N GLY A 128 -30.63 -39.75 -17.30
CA GLY A 128 -29.34 -39.13 -17.65
C GLY A 128 -29.27 -37.61 -17.52
N PHE A 129 -30.43 -36.95 -17.42
CA PHE A 129 -30.55 -35.50 -17.19
C PHE A 129 -30.73 -35.13 -15.71
N GLY A 130 -30.72 -36.10 -14.79
CA GLY A 130 -30.94 -35.88 -13.37
C GLY A 130 -32.40 -36.08 -12.92
N PRO A 131 -32.72 -35.76 -11.65
CA PRO A 131 -34.07 -35.89 -11.11
C PRO A 131 -34.98 -34.74 -11.60
N VAL A 132 -36.21 -35.08 -11.97
CA VAL A 132 -37.23 -34.12 -12.44
C VAL A 132 -38.32 -33.98 -11.38
N TYR A 133 -38.68 -32.76 -11.02
CA TYR A 133 -39.68 -32.44 -10.01
C TYR A 133 -40.84 -31.63 -10.59
N LYS A 134 -42.06 -31.90 -10.12
CA LYS A 134 -43.25 -31.10 -10.36
C LYS A 134 -43.23 -29.86 -9.47
N VAL A 135 -43.50 -28.70 -10.06
CA VAL A 135 -43.57 -27.41 -9.36
C VAL A 135 -45.02 -27.00 -9.10
N ARG A 136 -45.29 -26.39 -7.95
CA ARG A 136 -46.58 -25.75 -7.62
C ARG A 136 -46.39 -24.24 -7.63
N PHE A 137 -46.87 -23.58 -8.68
CA PHE A 137 -46.97 -22.13 -8.73
C PHE A 137 -48.40 -21.71 -8.35
N ASN A 138 -48.56 -21.02 -7.23
CA ASN A 138 -49.84 -20.40 -6.89
C ASN A 138 -49.83 -18.98 -7.49
N MET A 139 -50.60 -18.78 -8.56
CA MET A 139 -50.83 -17.46 -9.13
C MET A 139 -51.87 -16.76 -8.25
N LEU A 140 -51.45 -15.77 -7.46
CA LEU A 140 -52.37 -14.79 -6.87
C LEU A 140 -52.67 -13.71 -7.90
#